data_AF-A0ABD1X2T7-F1
#
_entry.id   AF-A0ABD1X2T7-F1
#
_cell.length_a   1.000
_cell.length_b   1.000
_cell.length_c   1.000
_cell.angle_alpha   90.00
_cell.angle_beta   90.00
_cell.angle_gamma   90.00
#
_symmetry.space_group_name_H-M   'P 1'
#
loop_
_entity.id
_entity.type
_entity.pdbx_description
1 polymer ?
#
loop_
_entity_poly.entity_id
_entity_poly.type
_entity_poly.pdbx_seq_one_letter_code
_entity_poly.pdbx_strand_id
1 'polypeptide(L)'
;MAPQLIYLVFLSLFAVLGSSTQNECQVQKCRHHGPAIRFPFWIKDRHQQHCGYPGFELHCTQNHDTVMELPFPVKASIKDSKLPFSVKFYIKDIDYKNQLI
;
A
#
# COMPACT_ATOMS: atom_id res chain seq x y z
N MET A 1 19.68 13.28 45.30
CA MET A 1 20.47 13.06 44.06
C MET A 1 19.89 11.97 43.16
N ALA A 2 19.21 10.94 43.68
CA ALA A 2 18.61 9.84 42.89
C ALA A 2 17.27 10.11 42.15
N PRO A 3 16.33 10.98 42.59
CA PRO A 3 15.01 11.06 41.96
C PRO A 3 15.04 11.76 40.59
N GLN A 4 16.01 12.66 40.39
CA GLN A 4 16.24 13.32 39.10
C GLN A 4 16.71 12.33 38.04
N LEU A 5 17.58 11.38 38.41
CA LEU A 5 18.04 10.31 37.52
C LEU A 5 16.90 9.38 37.12
N ILE A 6 16.02 9.01 38.06
CA ILE A 6 14.84 8.19 37.78
C ILE A 6 13.91 8.92 36.81
N TYR A 7 13.62 10.20 37.03
CA TYR A 7 12.78 11.01 36.15
C TYR A 7 13.35 11.12 34.73
N LEU A 8 14.66 11.31 34.59
CA LEU A 8 15.34 11.35 33.29
C LEU A 8 15.30 9.99 32.57
N VAL A 9 15.40 8.87 33.30
CA VAL A 9 15.24 7.52 32.75
C VAL A 9 13.80 7.27 32.29
N PHE A 10 12.80 7.73 33.03
CA PHE A 10 11.40 7.63 32.59
C PHE A 10 11.14 8.48 31.34
N LEU A 11 11.62 9.73 31.32
CA LEU A 11 11.50 10.62 30.16
C LEU A 11 12.13 10.03 28.89
N SER A 12 13.31 9.41 29.02
CA SER A 12 13.96 8.77 27.87
C SER A 12 13.22 7.52 27.39
N LEU A 13 12.65 6.71 28.29
CA LEU A 13 11.78 5.58 27.91
C LEU A 13 10.56 6.05 27.11
N PHE A 14 9.87 7.10 27.55
CA PHE A 14 8.70 7.63 26.83
C PHE A 14 9.09 8.23 25.47
N ALA A 15 10.25 8.86 25.35
CA ALA A 15 10.74 9.38 24.07
C ALA A 15 11.05 8.27 23.04
N VAL A 16 11.56 7.12 23.50
CA VAL A 16 11.82 5.95 22.64
C VAL A 16 10.52 5.24 22.23
N LEU A 17 9.54 5.14 23.15
CA LEU A 17 8.24 4.52 22.87
C LEU A 17 7.30 5.40 22.03
N GLY A 18 7.47 6.72 22.08
CA GLY A 18 6.63 7.70 21.37
C GLY A 18 7.01 7.90 19.89
N SER A 19 8.07 7.28 19.40
CA SER A 19 8.46 7.34 17.98
C SER A 19 7.54 6.47 17.12
N SER A 20 6.28 6.89 17.00
CA SER A 20 5.39 6.40 15.96
C SER A 20 5.90 6.92 14.63
N THR A 21 6.38 6.00 13.79
CA THR A 21 6.67 6.25 12.38
C THR A 21 5.37 6.62 11.68
N GLN A 22 4.95 7.88 11.76
CA GLN A 22 3.72 8.42 11.12
C GLN A 22 3.74 8.35 9.59
N ASN A 23 4.70 7.64 9.00
CA ASN A 23 4.93 7.56 7.56
C ASN A 23 4.55 6.20 6.96
N GLU A 24 3.97 5.29 7.74
CA GLU A 24 3.72 3.91 7.28
C GLU A 24 2.73 3.80 6.12
N CYS A 25 1.75 4.71 6.07
CA CYS A 25 0.72 4.76 5.01
C CYS A 25 0.76 6.06 4.20
N GLN A 26 1.95 6.65 4.00
CA GLN A 26 2.07 7.85 3.16
C GLN A 26 1.71 7.55 1.71
N VAL A 27 1.25 8.59 1.02
CA VAL A 27 1.01 8.52 -0.42
C VAL A 27 2.32 8.21 -1.14
N GLN A 28 2.34 7.14 -1.93
CA GLN A 28 3.51 6.75 -2.72
C GLN A 28 3.22 6.76 -4.21
N LYS A 29 4.28 6.68 -5.03
CA LYS A 29 4.19 6.55 -6.49
C LYS A 29 5.23 5.56 -7.00
N CYS A 30 4.93 4.84 -8.08
CA CYS A 30 5.94 4.01 -8.76
C CYS A 30 6.92 4.87 -9.58
N ARG A 31 6.43 5.97 -10.17
CA ARG A 31 7.18 6.94 -10.97
C ARG A 31 6.72 8.37 -10.63
N HIS A 32 7.59 9.36 -10.84
CA HIS A 32 7.30 10.78 -10.58
C HIS A 32 5.98 11.27 -11.19
N HIS A 33 5.73 10.93 -12.46
CA HIS A 33 4.49 11.26 -13.19
C HIS A 33 3.43 10.15 -13.16
N GLY A 34 3.57 9.17 -12.26
CA GLY A 34 2.58 8.12 -12.06
C GLY A 34 1.44 8.55 -11.12
N PRO A 35 0.41 7.69 -10.99
CA PRO A 35 -0.71 7.95 -10.08
C PRO A 35 -0.21 8.01 -8.64
N ALA A 36 -0.84 8.87 -7.85
CA ALA A 36 -0.69 8.87 -6.40
C ALA A 36 -1.40 7.65 -5.82
N ILE A 37 -0.67 6.80 -5.11
CA ILE A 37 -1.19 5.56 -4.53
C ILE A 37 -1.44 5.80 -3.05
N ARG A 38 -2.71 5.65 -2.66
CA ARG A 38 -3.22 5.79 -1.30
C ARG A 38 -4.45 4.91 -1.11
N PHE A 39 -4.84 4.75 0.16
CA PHE A 39 -6.04 4.02 0.57
C PHE A 39 -7.24 4.31 -0.36
N PRO A 40 -7.93 3.27 -0.87
CA PRO A 40 -7.85 1.85 -0.47
C PRO A 40 -6.71 1.05 -1.10
N PHE A 41 -6.01 1.62 -2.08
CA PHE A 41 -4.90 0.96 -2.77
C PHE A 41 -3.60 1.09 -1.99
N TRP A 42 -2.74 0.09 -2.12
CA TRP A 42 -1.44 0.10 -1.45
C TRP A 42 -0.40 -0.66 -2.25
N ILE A 43 0.86 -0.28 -2.14
CA ILE A 43 1.96 -0.93 -2.85
C ILE A 43 2.47 -2.08 -1.98
N LYS A 44 2.35 -3.30 -2.48
CA LYS A 44 2.95 -4.48 -1.84
C LYS A 44 4.46 -4.26 -1.75
N ASP A 45 5.03 -4.56 -0.59
CA ASP A 45 6.47 -4.42 -0.27
C ASP A 45 6.97 -2.98 -0.03
N ARG A 46 6.12 -1.96 -0.15
CA ARG A 46 6.48 -0.57 0.23
C ARG A 46 5.59 0.04 1.31
N HIS A 47 4.32 -0.33 1.35
CA HIS A 47 3.42 0.02 2.46
C HIS A 47 3.37 -1.11 3.47
N GLN A 48 2.99 -0.76 4.71
CA GLN A 48 2.58 -1.79 5.66
C GLN A 48 1.25 -2.41 5.23
N GLN A 49 1.00 -3.66 5.64
CA GLN A 49 -0.18 -4.43 5.23
C GLN A 49 -1.50 -3.76 5.62
N HIS A 50 -1.52 -2.89 6.64
CA HIS A 50 -2.71 -2.22 7.13
C HIS A 50 -3.08 -0.94 6.36
N CYS A 51 -2.28 -0.53 5.35
CA CYS A 51 -2.47 0.74 4.65
C CYS A 51 -3.50 0.71 3.51
N GLY A 52 -4.10 -0.44 3.22
CA GLY A 52 -5.11 -0.59 2.18
C GLY A 52 -5.91 -1.87 2.34
N TYR A 53 -6.82 -2.11 1.41
CA TYR A 53 -7.66 -3.31 1.46
C TYR A 53 -6.98 -4.52 0.82
N PRO A 54 -7.21 -5.74 1.37
CA PRO A 54 -6.86 -6.97 0.67
C PRO A 54 -7.53 -7.03 -0.71
N GLY A 55 -6.79 -7.44 -1.74
CA GLY A 55 -7.26 -7.46 -3.13
C GLY A 55 -7.09 -6.14 -3.89
N PHE A 56 -6.62 -5.08 -3.23
CA PHE A 56 -6.29 -3.77 -3.82
C PHE A 56 -4.78 -3.53 -3.87
N GLU A 57 -3.98 -4.60 -3.84
CA GLU A 57 -2.54 -4.55 -3.91
C GLU A 57 -2.06 -4.08 -5.29
N LEU A 58 -1.16 -3.11 -5.27
CA LEU A 58 -0.45 -2.62 -6.44
C LEU A 58 1.01 -3.02 -6.35
N HIS A 59 1.64 -3.15 -7.51
CA HIS A 59 3.07 -3.42 -7.65
C HIS A 59 3.70 -2.42 -8.60
N CYS A 60 4.97 -2.11 -8.37
CA CYS A 60 5.77 -1.34 -9.32
C CYS A 60 6.60 -2.31 -10.15
N THR A 61 6.52 -2.20 -11.48
CA THR A 61 7.40 -2.96 -12.37
C THR A 61 8.82 -2.41 -12.34
N GLN A 62 9.76 -3.14 -12.96
CA GLN A 62 11.13 -2.63 -13.19
C GLN A 62 11.15 -1.33 -14.01
N ASN A 63 10.15 -1.14 -14.88
CA ASN A 63 9.99 0.09 -15.67
C ASN A 63 9.25 1.20 -14.90
N HIS A 64 9.03 1.02 -13.60
CA HIS A 64 8.31 1.94 -12.72
C HIS A 64 6.83 2.16 -13.09
N ASP A 65 6.24 1.25 -13.85
CA ASP A 65 4.79 1.25 -14.10
C ASP A 65 4.03 0.72 -12.88
N THR A 66 2.88 1.30 -12.60
CA THR A 66 1.94 0.82 -11.58
C THR A 66 1.08 -0.29 -12.16
N VAL A 67 1.08 -1.47 -11.53
CA VAL A 67 0.36 -2.65 -12.00
C VAL A 67 -0.51 -3.22 -10.88
N MET A 68 -1.71 -3.67 -11.25
CA MET A 68 -2.60 -4.45 -10.40
C MET A 68 -2.82 -5.83 -11.03
N GLU A 69 -2.72 -6.88 -10.22
CA GLU A 69 -3.07 -8.23 -10.65
C GLU A 69 -4.40 -8.62 -10.01
N LEU A 70 -5.30 -9.23 -10.78
CA LEU A 70 -6.54 -9.71 -10.19
C LEU A 70 -6.26 -10.85 -9.21
N PRO A 71 -6.88 -10.84 -8.01
CA PRO A 71 -6.68 -11.89 -7.02
C PRO A 71 -7.32 -13.22 -7.44
N PHE A 72 -8.14 -13.23 -8.49
CA PHE A 72 -8.79 -14.41 -9.03
C PHE A 72 -8.62 -14.50 -10.56
N PRO A 73 -8.51 -15.72 -11.11
CA PRO A 73 -8.47 -15.91 -12.54
C PRO A 73 -9.81 -15.53 -13.18
N VAL A 74 -9.74 -14.81 -14.28
CA VAL A 74 -10.90 -14.49 -15.12
C VAL A 74 -11.24 -15.72 -15.95
N LYS A 75 -12.52 -16.08 -15.98
CA LYS A 75 -13.02 -17.16 -16.83
C LYS A 75 -13.42 -16.58 -18.18
N ALA A 76 -12.71 -16.94 -19.24
CA ALA A 76 -13.21 -16.69 -20.59
C ALA A 76 -14.02 -17.91 -21.05
N SER A 77 -15.14 -17.65 -21.75
CA SER A 77 -15.94 -18.69 -22.41
C SER A 77 -15.76 -18.54 -23.91
N ILE A 78 -15.05 -19.48 -24.53
CA ILE A 78 -14.91 -19.57 -25.99
C ILE A 78 -15.51 -20.92 -26.37
N LYS A 79 -16.65 -20.91 -27.10
CA LYS A 79 -17.36 -22.10 -27.60
C LYS A 79 -17.07 -23.38 -26.79
N ASP A 80 -17.74 -23.49 -25.65
CA ASP A 80 -17.73 -24.63 -24.72
C ASP A 80 -16.43 -24.87 -23.91
N SER A 81 -15.40 -24.03 -24.07
CA SER A 81 -14.17 -24.09 -23.26
C SER A 81 -14.13 -23.00 -22.19
N LYS A 82 -13.96 -23.40 -20.91
CA LYS A 82 -13.74 -22.50 -19.77
C LYS A 82 -12.27 -22.52 -19.38
N LEU A 83 -11.54 -21.45 -19.70
CA LEU A 83 -10.12 -21.34 -19.39
C LEU A 83 -9.90 -20.21 -18.35
N PRO A 84 -9.13 -20.48 -17.27
CA PRO A 84 -8.73 -19.45 -16.32
C PRO A 84 -7.56 -18.63 -16.88
N PHE A 85 -7.66 -17.30 -16.83
CA PHE A 85 -6.58 -16.38 -17.21
C PHE A 85 -6.24 -15.42 -16.08
N SER A 86 -4.94 -15.21 -15.86
CA SER A 86 -4.44 -14.15 -14.98
C SER A 86 -4.39 -12.83 -15.76
N VAL A 87 -5.05 -11.81 -15.26
CA VAL A 87 -5.10 -10.48 -15.89
C VAL A 87 -4.29 -9.50 -15.07
N LYS A 88 -3.46 -8.71 -15.76
CA LYS A 88 -2.69 -7.62 -15.18
C LYS A 88 -3.16 -6.31 -15.79
N PHE A 89 -3.48 -5.32 -14.95
CA PHE A 89 -3.86 -3.99 -15.36
C PHE A 89 -2.70 -3.02 -15.13
N TYR A 90 -2.35 -2.26 -16.17
CA TYR A 90 -1.39 -1.17 -16.07
C TYR A 90 -2.15 0.12 -15.76
N ILE A 91 -1.96 0.64 -14.56
CA ILE A 91 -2.68 1.81 -14.08
C ILE A 91 -1.92 3.06 -14.48
N LYS A 92 -2.58 3.94 -15.24
CA LYS A 92 -2.05 5.25 -15.61
C LYS A 92 -2.58 6.36 -14.71
N ASP A 93 -3.81 6.23 -14.24
CA ASP A 93 -4.47 7.18 -13.35
C ASP A 93 -5.43 6.44 -12.40
N ILE A 94 -5.71 7.05 -11.24
CA ILE A 94 -6.68 6.54 -10.26
C ILE A 94 -7.63 7.68 -9.92
N ASP A 95 -8.91 7.52 -10.27
CA ASP A 95 -9.94 8.50 -9.94
C ASP A 95 -10.40 8.33 -8.49
N TYR A 96 -10.11 9.33 -7.67
CA TYR A 96 -10.51 9.40 -6.27
C TYR A 96 -11.77 10.24 -6.03
N LYS A 97 -12.37 10.85 -7.06
CA LYS A 97 -13.42 11.87 -6.92
C LYS A 97 -14.67 11.35 -6.21
N ASN A 98 -15.04 10.11 -6.47
CA ASN A 98 -16.25 9.49 -5.94
C ASN A 98 -15.96 8.43 -4.86
N GLN A 99 -14.78 8.50 -4.24
CA GLN A 99 -14.43 7.59 -3.16
C GLN A 99 -15.25 7.94 -1.90
N LEU A 100 -16.23 7.09 -1.58
CA LEU A 100 -16.96 7.13 -0.32
C LEU A 100 -16.10 6.41 0.73
N ILE A 101 -15.65 7.15 1.75
CA ILE A 101 -14.86 6.63 2.88
C ILE A 101 -15.74 6.66 4.12
#